data_AF-A0A2W6BPJ9-F1
#
_entry.id   AF-A0A2W6BPJ9-F1
#
_cell.length_a   1.000
_cell.length_b   1.000
_cell.length_c   1.000
_cell.angle_alpha   90.00
_cell.angle_beta   90.00
_cell.angle_gamma   90.00
#
_symmetry.space_group_name_H-M   'P 1'
#
loop_
_entity.id
_entity.type
_entity.pdbx_description
1 polymer ?
#
loop_
_entity_poly.entity_id
_entity_poly.type
_entity_poly.pdbx_seq_one_letter_code
_entity_poly.pdbx_strand_id
1 'polypeptide(L)'
;MPEPSSSSADPQRGFGVLILAKITQSAAGGYAEYLEGKAQPPALGDYYLKDGERTEAPGRWSAGATQFGLDPGQPVTDAQLHTLMDVRRPDTGQELRRAGASGEAVAALDATFSAPKSVSAVWALAAPELRAQIEQAHEGAIDRALSYATRQVPMLRRRVSQDTVLHEKAIGLIATSWRHSTARAVEDQPPDPQLHSHVLLHGAVRRDGRIVAIDSRSWLVHQRELGAAYRTELARELAELGFALRRGTGRGERYFELGAIPQPLLERWSSRHHQVHAAIAQRLADQERELEATIA
;
A
#
# COMPACT_ATOMS: atom_id res chain seq x y z
N MET A 1 -42.25 -7.34 4.82
CA MET A 1 -41.02 -7.76 4.12
C MET A 1 -39.92 -6.80 4.51
N PRO A 2 -38.94 -7.20 5.33
CA PRO A 2 -37.79 -6.35 5.61
C PRO A 2 -36.71 -6.55 4.54
N GLU A 3 -36.16 -5.44 4.05
CA GLU A 3 -35.03 -5.41 3.12
C GLU A 3 -33.74 -5.91 3.80
N PRO A 4 -32.84 -6.59 3.06
CA PRO A 4 -31.56 -7.02 3.60
C PRO A 4 -30.55 -5.86 3.60
N SER A 5 -30.04 -5.54 4.78
CA SER A 5 -28.92 -4.62 4.99
C SER A 5 -27.62 -5.23 4.44
N SER A 6 -27.09 -4.67 3.35
CA SER A 6 -25.77 -4.99 2.85
C SER A 6 -24.70 -4.31 3.71
N SER A 7 -24.21 -5.02 4.72
CA SER A 7 -23.02 -4.68 5.49
C SER A 7 -21.77 -4.81 4.60
N SER A 8 -21.33 -3.71 3.97
CA SER A 8 -19.99 -3.62 3.38
C SER A 8 -18.95 -3.56 4.50
N ALA A 9 -18.08 -4.56 4.58
CA ALA A 9 -17.01 -4.62 5.56
C ALA A 9 -16.05 -3.42 5.39
N ASP A 10 -16.02 -2.54 6.39
CA ASP A 10 -15.09 -1.41 6.50
C ASP A 10 -13.81 -1.87 7.23
N PRO A 11 -12.65 -1.99 6.56
CA PRO A 11 -11.41 -2.35 7.22
C PRO A 11 -10.75 -1.08 7.79
N GLN A 12 -11.12 -0.70 9.01
CA GLN A 12 -10.42 0.32 9.79
C GLN A 12 -8.96 -0.11 10.06
N ARG A 13 -7.97 0.69 9.62
CA ARG A 13 -6.54 0.50 9.92
C ARG A 13 -5.84 1.82 10.24
N GLY A 14 -5.06 1.81 11.32
CA GLY A 14 -4.37 2.97 11.87
C GLY A 14 -3.22 3.53 11.02
N PHE A 15 -2.85 4.78 11.30
CA PHE A 15 -1.80 5.52 10.59
C PHE A 15 -0.42 4.88 10.77
N GLY A 16 0.07 4.29 9.68
CA GLY A 16 1.44 3.82 9.52
C GLY A 16 1.90 4.12 8.09
N VAL A 17 3.20 4.37 7.92
CA VAL A 17 3.78 4.60 6.58
C VAL A 17 3.71 3.36 5.67
N LEU A 18 3.55 2.18 6.27
CA LEU A 18 3.18 0.96 5.56
C LEU A 18 1.88 0.42 6.17
N ILE A 19 0.84 0.25 5.35
CA ILE A 19 -0.39 -0.45 5.71
C ILE A 19 -0.41 -1.76 4.95
N LEU A 20 -0.68 -2.87 5.64
CA LEU A 20 -0.95 -4.15 5.00
C LEU A 20 -2.47 -4.32 4.87
N ALA A 21 -2.99 -4.95 3.83
CA ALA A 21 -4.33 -5.51 3.77
C ALA A 21 -4.32 -6.85 3.02
N LYS A 22 -5.28 -7.73 3.32
CA LYS A 22 -5.47 -8.99 2.57
C LYS A 22 -6.63 -8.79 1.62
N ILE A 23 -6.43 -9.15 0.36
CA ILE A 23 -7.49 -9.12 -0.65
C ILE A 23 -7.87 -10.57 -0.94
N THR A 24 -9.13 -10.93 -0.69
CA THR A 24 -9.69 -12.23 -1.05
C THR A 24 -10.10 -12.21 -2.51
N GLN A 25 -10.17 -13.38 -3.16
CA GLN A 25 -10.66 -13.47 -4.55
C GLN A 25 -12.06 -12.86 -4.74
N SER A 26 -12.95 -12.96 -3.75
CA SER A 26 -14.29 -12.37 -3.81
C SER A 26 -14.28 -10.84 -3.88
N ALA A 27 -13.30 -10.18 -3.26
CA ALA A 27 -13.15 -8.72 -3.28
C ALA A 27 -12.21 -8.22 -4.39
N ALA A 28 -11.61 -9.13 -5.15
CA ALA A 28 -10.50 -8.85 -6.04
C ALA A 28 -10.89 -7.97 -7.25
N GLY A 29 -12.05 -8.23 -7.86
CA GLY A 29 -12.55 -7.47 -9.01
C GLY A 29 -12.77 -5.99 -8.70
N GLY A 30 -13.58 -5.69 -7.67
CA GLY A 30 -13.84 -4.30 -7.27
C GLY A 30 -12.60 -3.58 -6.75
N TYR A 31 -11.63 -4.32 -6.18
CA TYR A 31 -10.36 -3.74 -5.77
C TYR A 31 -9.44 -3.40 -6.96
N ALA A 32 -9.45 -4.20 -8.02
CA ALA A 32 -8.73 -3.89 -9.26
C ALA A 32 -9.29 -2.61 -9.93
N GLU A 33 -10.61 -2.50 -10.04
CA GLU A 33 -11.29 -1.31 -10.57
C GLU A 33 -10.97 -0.04 -9.76
N TYR A 34 -10.85 -0.17 -8.44
CA TYR A 34 -10.44 0.92 -7.56
C TYR A 34 -9.02 1.44 -7.87
N LEU A 35 -8.06 0.54 -8.08
CA LEU A 35 -6.67 0.91 -8.40
C LEU A 35 -6.52 1.57 -9.77
N GLU A 36 -7.39 1.21 -10.71
CA GLU A 36 -7.39 1.78 -12.07
C GLU A 36 -8.12 3.13 -12.15
N GLY A 37 -8.63 3.65 -11.02
CA GLY A 37 -9.35 4.92 -10.97
C GLY A 37 -10.75 4.89 -11.62
N LYS A 38 -11.20 3.74 -12.12
CA LYS A 38 -12.50 3.56 -12.81
C LYS A 38 -13.72 3.71 -11.88
N ALA A 39 -13.50 3.70 -10.57
CA ALA A 39 -14.56 3.66 -9.58
C ALA A 39 -15.07 5.04 -9.11
N GLN A 40 -14.47 6.17 -9.54
CA GLN A 40 -14.82 7.50 -9.01
C GLN A 40 -14.80 8.61 -10.07
N PRO A 41 -15.75 9.57 -10.02
CA PRO A 41 -15.72 10.74 -10.89
C PRO A 41 -14.54 11.68 -10.54
N PRO A 42 -14.04 12.48 -11.50
CA PRO A 42 -13.00 13.47 -11.24
C PRO A 42 -13.44 14.53 -10.22
N ALA A 43 -12.52 14.94 -9.34
CA ALA A 43 -12.78 15.92 -8.29
C ALA A 43 -11.71 17.02 -8.22
N LEU A 44 -12.04 18.11 -7.53
CA LEU A 44 -11.11 19.22 -7.30
C LEU A 44 -9.94 18.74 -6.43
N GLY A 45 -8.72 18.69 -7.00
CA GLY A 45 -7.55 18.11 -6.33
C GLY A 45 -6.94 16.90 -7.05
N ASP A 46 -7.49 16.48 -8.19
CA ASP A 46 -6.88 15.47 -9.04
C ASP A 46 -5.68 16.04 -9.81
N TYR A 47 -4.50 15.49 -9.55
CA TYR A 47 -3.23 15.97 -10.11
C TYR A 47 -2.87 15.33 -11.46
N TYR A 48 -3.60 14.29 -11.86
CA TYR A 48 -3.45 13.61 -13.15
C TYR A 48 -4.79 13.61 -13.88
N LEU A 49 -4.91 14.50 -14.86
CA LEU A 49 -6.05 14.59 -15.75
C LEU A 49 -5.58 14.33 -17.19
N LYS A 50 -6.25 13.43 -17.89
CA LYS A 50 -6.10 13.22 -19.32
C LYS A 50 -7.45 13.47 -19.98
N ASP A 51 -7.50 14.38 -20.95
CA ASP A 51 -8.74 14.76 -21.64
C ASP A 51 -9.89 15.19 -20.70
N GLY A 52 -9.55 15.70 -19.50
CA GLY A 52 -10.50 16.10 -18.46
C GLY A 52 -10.96 14.94 -17.55
N GLU A 53 -10.53 13.72 -17.82
CA GLU A 53 -10.81 12.55 -16.98
C GLU A 53 -9.64 12.25 -16.03
N ARG A 54 -9.97 11.83 -14.81
CA ARG A 54 -8.98 11.36 -13.83
C ARG A 54 -8.29 10.13 -14.41
N THR A 55 -6.97 10.18 -14.45
CA THR A 55 -6.13 9.04 -14.86
C THR A 55 -5.12 8.78 -13.77
N GLU A 56 -5.20 7.65 -13.09
CA GLU A 56 -4.14 7.26 -12.15
C GLU A 56 -2.85 6.92 -12.90
N ALA A 57 -1.72 6.94 -12.18
CA ALA A 57 -0.46 6.48 -12.76
C ALA A 57 -0.61 5.02 -13.24
N PRO A 58 -0.07 4.67 -14.42
CA PRO A 58 -0.19 3.31 -14.92
C PRO A 58 0.41 2.32 -13.92
N GLY A 59 -0.27 1.18 -13.76
CA GLY A 59 0.26 0.09 -12.93
C GLY A 59 1.64 -0.33 -13.43
N ARG A 60 2.56 -0.62 -12.52
CA ARG A 60 3.90 -1.12 -12.85
C ARG A 60 4.20 -2.48 -12.23
N TRP A 61 5.16 -3.17 -12.80
CA TRP A 61 5.79 -4.32 -12.16
C TRP A 61 6.84 -3.86 -11.16
N SER A 62 6.61 -4.09 -9.87
CA SER A 62 7.62 -3.86 -8.82
C SER A 62 8.53 -5.08 -8.62
N ALA A 63 8.07 -6.28 -8.98
CA ALA A 63 8.88 -7.49 -9.01
C ALA A 63 8.24 -8.59 -9.87
N GLY A 64 9.06 -9.46 -10.46
CA GLY A 64 8.61 -10.75 -10.96
C GLY A 64 8.09 -10.81 -12.39
N ALA A 65 8.04 -9.70 -13.13
CA ALA A 65 7.59 -9.67 -14.54
C ALA A 65 8.32 -10.72 -15.41
N THR A 66 9.64 -10.84 -15.23
CA THR A 66 10.48 -11.77 -15.98
C THR A 66 10.18 -13.24 -15.71
N GLN A 67 9.51 -13.58 -14.60
CA GLN A 67 9.03 -14.95 -14.32
C GLN A 67 7.91 -15.39 -15.27
N PHE A 68 7.33 -14.44 -16.00
CA PHE A 68 6.29 -14.63 -17.01
C PHE A 68 6.76 -14.27 -18.42
N GLY A 69 8.07 -14.02 -18.60
CA GLY A 69 8.62 -13.54 -19.88
C GLY A 69 8.16 -12.12 -20.25
N LEU A 70 7.69 -11.34 -19.28
CA LEU A 70 7.23 -9.97 -19.48
C LEU A 70 8.37 -8.96 -19.22
N ASP A 71 8.35 -7.86 -19.96
CA ASP A 71 9.25 -6.73 -19.76
C ASP A 71 8.82 -5.92 -18.52
N PRO A 72 9.65 -5.81 -17.47
CA PRO A 72 9.32 -4.99 -16.30
C PRO A 72 9.20 -3.49 -16.59
N GLY A 73 9.73 -3.01 -17.73
CA GLY A 73 9.59 -1.62 -18.17
C GLY A 73 8.22 -1.28 -18.76
N GLN A 74 7.41 -2.29 -19.10
CA GLN A 74 6.05 -2.08 -19.61
C GLN A 74 5.04 -1.97 -18.46
N PRO A 75 4.00 -1.13 -18.60
CA PRO A 75 2.90 -1.09 -17.66
C PRO A 75 2.21 -2.45 -17.48
N VAL A 76 1.69 -2.68 -16.27
CA VAL A 76 0.77 -3.77 -15.99
C VAL A 76 -0.56 -3.43 -16.68
N THR A 77 -0.98 -4.29 -17.60
CA THR A 77 -2.29 -4.16 -18.25
C THR A 77 -3.42 -4.62 -17.33
N ASP A 78 -4.63 -4.10 -17.53
CA ASP A 78 -5.83 -4.52 -16.81
C ASP A 78 -6.02 -6.05 -16.86
N ALA A 79 -5.85 -6.65 -18.06
CA ALA A 79 -5.97 -8.10 -18.24
C ALA A 79 -4.94 -8.89 -17.40
N GLN A 80 -3.70 -8.40 -17.31
CA GLN A 80 -2.67 -9.00 -16.46
C GLN A 80 -3.02 -8.87 -14.97
N LEU A 81 -3.50 -7.69 -14.54
CA LEU A 81 -3.93 -7.47 -13.16
C LEU A 81 -5.08 -8.42 -12.81
N HIS A 82 -6.15 -8.46 -13.59
CA HIS A 82 -7.28 -9.36 -13.37
C HIS A 82 -6.83 -10.84 -13.30
N THR A 83 -5.96 -11.26 -14.22
CA THR A 83 -5.42 -12.64 -14.23
C THR A 83 -4.65 -12.96 -12.94
N LEU A 84 -3.80 -12.04 -12.47
CA LEU A 84 -3.07 -12.20 -11.21
C LEU A 84 -4.01 -12.24 -10.00
N MET A 85 -5.05 -11.41 -10.01
CA MET A 85 -6.06 -11.33 -8.97
C MET A 85 -6.94 -12.58 -8.89
N ASP A 86 -7.13 -13.27 -10.02
CA ASP A 86 -7.70 -14.63 -10.09
C ASP A 86 -6.71 -15.73 -9.65
N VAL A 87 -5.51 -15.35 -9.17
CA VAL A 87 -4.42 -16.24 -8.75
C VAL A 87 -3.98 -17.13 -9.91
N ARG A 88 -3.91 -16.54 -11.11
CA ARG A 88 -3.42 -17.18 -12.33
C ARG A 88 -2.20 -16.46 -12.87
N ARG A 89 -1.43 -17.18 -13.68
CA ARG A 89 -0.26 -16.64 -14.35
C ARG A 89 -0.70 -15.85 -15.59
N PRO A 90 -0.16 -14.64 -15.82
CA PRO A 90 -0.51 -13.83 -16.99
C PRO A 90 0.05 -14.37 -18.31
N ASP A 91 1.04 -15.27 -18.29
CA ASP A 91 1.65 -15.86 -19.48
C ASP A 91 0.93 -17.11 -19.98
N THR A 92 0.45 -17.96 -19.07
CA THR A 92 -0.15 -19.26 -19.41
C THR A 92 -1.60 -19.43 -18.98
N GLY A 93 -2.12 -18.54 -18.14
CA GLY A 93 -3.44 -18.67 -17.51
C GLY A 93 -3.53 -19.80 -16.48
N GLN A 94 -2.46 -20.58 -16.25
CA GLN A 94 -2.42 -21.64 -15.24
C GLN A 94 -2.46 -21.05 -13.82
N GLU A 95 -2.73 -21.88 -12.81
CA GLU A 95 -2.68 -21.46 -11.42
C GLU A 95 -1.31 -20.85 -11.07
N LEU A 96 -1.31 -19.65 -10.49
CA LEU A 96 -0.12 -18.97 -10.02
C LEU A 96 0.50 -19.70 -8.84
N ARG A 97 -0.36 -20.19 -7.94
CA ARG A 97 -0.01 -20.93 -6.73
C ARG A 97 -1.24 -21.66 -6.20
N ARG A 98 -1.01 -22.68 -5.37
CA ARG A 98 -2.09 -23.41 -4.71
C ARG A 98 -2.91 -22.50 -3.78
N ALA A 99 -4.22 -22.71 -3.77
CA ALA A 99 -5.12 -22.12 -2.78
C ALA A 99 -4.80 -22.59 -1.36
N GLY A 100 -5.23 -21.82 -0.37
CA GLY A 100 -5.11 -22.19 1.04
C GLY A 100 -5.97 -23.41 1.39
N ALA A 101 -5.72 -24.00 2.55
CA ALA A 101 -6.46 -25.18 3.02
C ALA A 101 -7.98 -24.95 3.19
N SER A 102 -8.42 -23.70 3.31
CA SER A 102 -9.83 -23.31 3.37
C SER A 102 -10.50 -23.19 2.00
N GLY A 103 -9.80 -23.45 0.89
CA GLY A 103 -10.30 -23.26 -0.48
C GLY A 103 -10.35 -21.80 -0.93
N GLU A 104 -10.44 -20.84 0.00
CA GLU A 104 -10.36 -19.41 -0.30
C GLU A 104 -8.89 -19.00 -0.50
N ALA A 105 -8.56 -18.55 -1.72
CA ALA A 105 -7.27 -17.97 -2.00
C ALA A 105 -7.29 -16.47 -1.67
N VAL A 106 -6.39 -16.05 -0.79
CA VAL A 106 -5.96 -14.63 -0.76
C VAL A 106 -5.39 -14.34 -2.15
N ALA A 107 -5.95 -13.38 -2.87
CA ALA A 107 -5.52 -12.95 -4.19
C ALA A 107 -4.16 -12.25 -4.11
N ALA A 108 -4.09 -11.22 -3.26
CA ALA A 108 -2.87 -10.47 -2.99
C ALA A 108 -2.83 -9.95 -1.56
N LEU A 109 -1.62 -9.61 -1.10
CA LEU A 109 -1.45 -8.72 0.04
C LEU A 109 -1.19 -7.31 -0.50
N ASP A 110 -2.01 -6.34 -0.11
CA ASP A 110 -1.76 -4.93 -0.41
C ASP A 110 -0.83 -4.35 0.66
N ALA A 111 0.38 -3.99 0.25
CA ALA A 111 1.37 -3.26 1.02
C ALA A 111 1.36 -1.80 0.55
N THR A 112 0.61 -0.94 1.23
CA THR A 112 0.48 0.47 0.87
C THR A 112 1.63 1.28 1.48
N PHE A 113 2.52 1.80 0.64
CA PHE A 113 3.63 2.68 1.06
C PHE A 113 3.24 4.14 0.91
N SER A 114 3.21 4.88 2.02
CA SER A 114 2.83 6.29 2.05
C SER A 114 4.05 7.17 2.31
N ALA A 115 4.29 8.17 1.46
CA ALA A 115 5.32 9.17 1.71
C ALA A 115 4.96 10.04 2.94
N PRO A 116 5.96 10.62 3.64
CA PRO A 116 5.71 11.61 4.68
C PRO A 116 4.87 12.79 4.15
N LYS A 117 4.15 13.45 5.05
CA LYS A 117 3.19 14.49 4.65
C LYS A 117 3.89 15.66 3.96
N SER A 118 5.06 16.06 4.43
CA SER A 118 5.87 17.10 3.79
C SER A 118 6.33 16.75 2.38
N VAL A 119 6.60 15.48 2.10
CA VAL A 119 6.95 15.02 0.74
C VAL A 119 5.73 15.13 -0.17
N SER A 120 4.56 14.69 0.30
CA SER A 120 3.31 14.83 -0.45
C SER A 120 2.94 16.31 -0.70
N ALA A 121 3.20 17.18 0.29
CA ALA A 121 2.99 18.62 0.18
C ALA A 121 3.88 19.26 -0.89
N VAL A 122 5.17 18.93 -0.91
CA VAL A 122 6.10 19.41 -1.95
C VAL A 122 5.71 18.86 -3.31
N TRP A 123 5.44 17.56 -3.40
CA TRP A 123 5.05 16.91 -4.65
C TRP A 123 3.82 17.57 -5.30
N ALA A 124 2.82 17.94 -4.50
CA ALA A 124 1.60 18.60 -4.98
C ALA A 124 1.85 20.01 -5.53
N LEU A 125 2.80 20.75 -4.95
CA LEU A 125 3.15 22.12 -5.34
C LEU A 125 4.29 22.19 -6.37
N ALA A 126 5.01 21.09 -6.57
CA ALA A 126 6.17 21.03 -7.44
C ALA A 126 5.80 21.21 -8.91
N ALA A 127 6.72 21.81 -9.67
CA ALA A 127 6.71 21.79 -11.13
C ALA A 127 6.79 20.34 -11.65
N PRO A 128 6.29 20.06 -12.86
CA PRO A 128 6.21 18.70 -13.41
C PRO A 128 7.52 17.91 -13.34
N GLU A 129 8.66 18.56 -13.57
CA GLU A 129 9.98 17.93 -13.58
C GLU A 129 10.39 17.45 -12.19
N LEU A 130 10.27 18.32 -11.17
CA LEU A 130 10.58 17.96 -9.79
C LEU A 130 9.57 16.94 -9.24
N ARG A 131 8.30 17.06 -9.64
CA ARG A 131 7.26 16.10 -9.29
C ARG A 131 7.63 14.69 -9.77
N ALA A 132 8.05 14.55 -11.03
CA ALA A 132 8.51 13.30 -11.61
C ALA A 132 9.75 12.73 -10.90
N GLN A 133 10.67 13.59 -10.45
CA GLN A 133 11.82 13.15 -9.64
C GLN A 133 11.43 12.62 -8.27
N ILE A 134 10.51 13.29 -7.57
CA ILE A 134 9.99 12.82 -6.27
C ILE A 134 9.24 11.50 -6.43
N GLU A 135 8.47 11.37 -7.49
CA GLU A 135 7.79 10.14 -7.88
C GLU A 135 8.78 8.98 -8.12
N GLN A 136 9.85 9.23 -8.87
CA GLN A 136 10.89 8.23 -9.11
C GLN A 136 11.61 7.84 -7.81
N ALA A 137 11.89 8.81 -6.93
CA ALA A 137 12.47 8.57 -5.61
C ALA A 137 11.56 7.68 -4.73
N HIS A 138 10.25 7.95 -4.75
CA HIS A 138 9.22 7.17 -4.08
C HIS A 138 9.19 5.72 -4.58
N GLU A 139 9.15 5.52 -5.89
CA GLU A 139 9.10 4.17 -6.46
C GLU A 139 10.41 3.40 -6.28
N GLY A 140 11.56 4.05 -6.44
CA GLY A 140 12.86 3.44 -6.17
C GLY A 140 13.00 3.02 -4.70
N ALA A 141 12.45 3.80 -3.76
CA ALA A 141 12.44 3.46 -2.35
C ALA A 141 11.57 2.23 -2.05
N ILE A 142 10.43 2.09 -2.73
CA ILE A 142 9.57 0.90 -2.65
C ILE A 142 10.31 -0.33 -3.17
N ASP A 143 10.91 -0.24 -4.34
CA ASP A 143 11.61 -1.37 -4.96
C ASP A 143 12.78 -1.85 -4.07
N ARG A 144 13.53 -0.92 -3.46
CA ARG A 144 14.59 -1.26 -2.50
C ARG A 144 14.04 -1.83 -1.19
N ALA A 145 12.88 -1.37 -0.71
CA ALA A 145 12.23 -1.96 0.46
C ALA A 145 11.75 -3.40 0.19
N LEU A 146 11.21 -3.69 -1.00
CA LEU A 146 10.86 -5.05 -1.42
C LEU A 146 12.10 -5.94 -1.57
N SER A 147 13.18 -5.39 -2.11
CA SER A 147 14.47 -6.07 -2.19
C SER A 147 15.02 -6.41 -0.80
N TYR A 148 14.90 -5.48 0.17
CA TYR A 148 15.22 -5.72 1.57
C TYR A 148 14.32 -6.82 2.17
N ALA A 149 13.01 -6.76 1.93
CA ALA A 149 12.05 -7.76 2.40
C ALA A 149 12.45 -9.16 1.96
N THR A 150 12.76 -9.34 0.67
CA THR A 150 13.22 -10.61 0.11
C THR A 150 14.47 -11.14 0.82
N ARG A 151 15.41 -10.26 1.20
CA ARG A 151 16.65 -10.65 1.89
C ARG A 151 16.50 -10.91 3.38
N GLN A 152 15.58 -10.24 4.07
CA GLN A 152 15.54 -10.24 5.54
C GLN A 152 14.32 -10.92 6.14
N VAL A 153 13.16 -10.85 5.47
CA VAL A 153 11.90 -11.32 6.02
C VAL A 153 11.65 -12.79 5.65
N PRO A 154 11.48 -13.70 6.62
CA PRO A 154 11.12 -15.09 6.36
C PRO A 154 9.61 -15.21 6.07
N MET A 155 9.22 -14.74 4.89
CA MET A 155 7.82 -14.56 4.48
C MET A 155 7.15 -15.82 3.92
N LEU A 156 7.85 -16.95 3.83
CA LEU A 156 7.28 -18.21 3.34
C LEU A 156 6.98 -19.12 4.52
N ARG A 157 5.84 -19.81 4.47
CA ARG A 157 5.45 -20.82 5.46
C ARG A 157 5.51 -22.21 4.83
N ARG A 158 6.33 -23.09 5.38
CA ARG A 158 6.45 -24.49 4.95
C ARG A 158 6.14 -25.42 6.12
N ARG A 159 5.08 -26.22 5.99
CA ARG A 159 4.79 -27.30 6.93
C ARG A 159 5.65 -28.51 6.57
N VAL A 160 6.48 -28.97 7.51
CA VAL A 160 7.39 -30.13 7.31
C VAL A 160 6.91 -31.38 8.04
N SER A 161 6.08 -31.23 9.07
CA SER A 161 5.36 -32.32 9.76
C SER A 161 4.02 -31.79 10.28
N GLN A 162 3.21 -32.62 10.95
CA GLN A 162 1.94 -32.16 11.54
C GLN A 162 2.16 -31.00 12.53
N ASP A 163 3.23 -31.07 13.33
CA ASP A 163 3.49 -30.11 14.41
C ASP A 163 4.62 -29.11 14.10
N THR A 164 5.31 -29.25 12.96
CA THR A 164 6.45 -28.39 12.62
C THR A 164 6.19 -27.55 11.38
N VAL A 165 6.25 -26.23 11.58
CA VAL A 165 6.17 -25.21 10.54
C VAL A 165 7.47 -24.42 10.54
N LEU A 166 8.14 -24.39 9.40
CA LEU A 166 9.33 -23.57 9.17
C LEU A 166 8.94 -22.30 8.42
N HIS A 167 9.62 -21.20 8.77
CA HIS A 167 9.55 -19.96 8.03
C HIS A 167 10.84 -19.78 7.22
N GLU A 168 10.69 -19.50 5.94
CA GLU A 168 11.80 -19.42 5.00
C GLU A 168 11.78 -18.07 4.27
N LYS A 169 12.95 -17.62 3.81
CA LYS A 169 13.08 -16.44 2.96
C LYS A 169 12.75 -16.81 1.51
N ALA A 170 12.08 -15.89 0.83
CA ALA A 170 11.89 -15.98 -0.62
C ALA A 170 13.19 -15.62 -1.35
N ILE A 171 13.31 -16.05 -2.61
CA ILE A 171 14.38 -15.60 -3.52
C ILE A 171 13.87 -14.57 -4.54
N GLY A 172 12.56 -14.30 -4.54
CA GLY A 172 11.92 -13.30 -5.38
C GLY A 172 10.47 -13.06 -4.99
N LEU A 173 9.87 -12.03 -5.56
CA LEU A 173 8.47 -11.64 -5.36
C LEU A 173 7.77 -11.53 -6.70
N ILE A 174 6.46 -11.74 -6.71
CA ILE A 174 5.55 -11.31 -7.77
C ILE A 174 4.77 -10.12 -7.21
N ALA A 175 5.10 -8.93 -7.68
CA ALA A 175 4.54 -7.70 -7.14
C ALA A 175 4.24 -6.68 -8.24
N THR A 176 3.07 -6.07 -8.14
CA THR A 176 2.65 -4.95 -9.00
C THR A 176 2.28 -3.76 -8.14
N SER A 177 2.38 -2.54 -8.68
CA SER A 177 2.14 -1.33 -7.90
C SER A 177 1.40 -0.25 -8.67
N TRP A 178 0.49 0.43 -7.96
CA TRP A 178 -0.28 1.57 -8.45
C TRP A 178 -0.03 2.76 -7.53
N ARG A 179 0.43 3.84 -8.12
CA ARG A 179 0.72 5.09 -7.41
C ARG A 179 -0.49 5.99 -7.47
N HIS A 180 -0.90 6.47 -6.31
CA HIS A 180 -2.00 7.39 -6.11
C HIS A 180 -1.48 8.70 -5.47
N SER A 181 -2.22 9.78 -5.73
CA SER A 181 -1.81 11.15 -5.36
C SER A 181 -2.66 11.83 -4.31
N THR A 182 -3.85 11.32 -4.02
CA THR A 182 -4.84 11.97 -3.17
C THR A 182 -5.26 11.05 -2.03
N ALA A 183 -5.48 11.61 -0.85
CA ALA A 183 -6.21 10.91 0.19
C ALA A 183 -7.67 10.71 -0.26
N ARG A 184 -8.40 9.78 0.35
CA ARG A 184 -9.86 9.72 0.16
C ARG A 184 -10.48 11.07 0.53
N ALA A 185 -11.35 11.56 -0.34
CA ALA A 185 -12.09 12.79 -0.09
C ALA A 185 -12.88 12.69 1.22
N VAL A 186 -12.91 13.81 1.91
CA VAL A 186 -13.81 14.06 3.05
C VAL A 186 -14.99 14.83 2.48
N GLU A 187 -16.22 14.54 2.93
CA GLU A 187 -17.40 15.30 2.50
C GLU A 187 -17.15 16.81 2.60
N ASP A 188 -17.47 17.53 1.52
CA ASP A 188 -17.32 18.97 1.35
C ASP A 188 -15.88 19.55 1.41
N GLN A 189 -14.83 18.71 1.29
CA GLN A 189 -13.45 19.18 1.19
C GLN A 189 -12.67 18.54 0.03
N PRO A 190 -11.83 19.32 -0.69
CA PRO A 190 -10.86 18.76 -1.63
C PRO A 190 -9.97 17.73 -0.91
N PRO A 191 -9.71 16.55 -1.51
CA PRO A 191 -8.84 15.56 -0.91
C PRO A 191 -7.43 16.10 -0.69
N ASP A 192 -6.87 15.81 0.49
CA ASP A 192 -5.51 16.20 0.82
C ASP A 192 -4.51 15.51 -0.12
N PRO A 193 -3.43 16.20 -0.56
CA PRO A 193 -2.39 15.57 -1.35
C PRO A 193 -1.68 14.48 -0.55
N GLN A 194 -1.66 13.26 -1.06
CA GLN A 194 -1.06 12.12 -0.38
C GLN A 194 -0.40 11.21 -1.42
N LEU A 195 0.91 11.33 -1.57
CA LEU A 195 1.69 10.43 -2.42
C LEU A 195 1.81 9.07 -1.73
N HIS A 196 1.25 8.05 -2.34
CA HIS A 196 1.33 6.68 -1.85
C HIS A 196 1.22 5.69 -2.99
N SER A 197 1.72 4.47 -2.80
CA SER A 197 1.53 3.40 -3.76
C SER A 197 0.99 2.14 -3.09
N HIS A 198 -0.06 1.57 -3.67
CA HIS A 198 -0.54 0.24 -3.34
C HIS A 198 0.36 -0.77 -4.03
N VAL A 199 1.04 -1.62 -3.26
CA VAL A 199 1.90 -2.68 -3.80
C VAL A 199 1.21 -4.01 -3.55
N LEU A 200 0.70 -4.62 -4.60
CA LEU A 200 0.04 -5.92 -4.53
C LEU A 200 1.06 -7.03 -4.63
N LEU A 201 1.21 -7.77 -3.54
CA LEU A 201 2.05 -8.95 -3.45
C LEU A 201 1.21 -10.18 -3.78
N HIS A 202 1.31 -10.65 -5.03
CA HIS A 202 0.54 -11.78 -5.55
C HIS A 202 1.11 -13.13 -5.11
N GLY A 203 2.43 -13.18 -4.88
CA GLY A 203 3.13 -14.38 -4.45
C GLY A 203 4.63 -14.16 -4.27
N ALA A 204 5.32 -15.19 -3.81
CA ALA A 204 6.76 -15.18 -3.61
C ALA A 204 7.41 -16.40 -4.27
N VAL A 205 8.63 -16.23 -4.77
CA VAL A 205 9.40 -17.29 -5.42
C VAL A 205 10.22 -18.01 -4.35
N ARG A 206 9.99 -19.31 -4.19
CA ARG A 206 10.77 -20.17 -3.30
C ARG A 206 12.05 -20.65 -3.99
N ARG A 207 13.02 -21.13 -3.21
CA ARG A 207 14.32 -21.65 -3.71
C ARG A 207 14.22 -22.72 -4.79
N ASP A 208 13.13 -23.47 -4.85
CA ASP A 208 12.87 -24.46 -5.90
C ASP A 208 12.22 -23.89 -7.16
N GLY A 209 12.18 -22.55 -7.29
CA GLY A 209 11.60 -21.83 -8.43
C GLY A 209 10.08 -21.75 -8.42
N ARG A 210 9.40 -22.39 -7.46
CA ARG A 210 7.93 -22.35 -7.40
C ARG A 210 7.44 -21.04 -6.81
N ILE A 211 6.39 -20.49 -7.43
CA ILE A 211 5.63 -19.38 -6.87
C ILE A 211 4.69 -19.95 -5.79
N VAL A 212 4.75 -19.39 -4.60
CA VAL A 212 3.99 -19.81 -3.42
C VAL A 212 3.33 -18.63 -2.73
N ALA A 213 2.34 -18.92 -1.87
CA ALA A 213 1.66 -17.89 -1.10
C ALA A 213 2.62 -17.24 -0.09
N ILE A 214 2.48 -15.93 0.09
CA ILE A 214 3.17 -15.19 1.14
C ILE A 214 2.44 -15.44 2.46
N ASP A 215 3.20 -15.77 3.50
CA ASP A 215 2.67 -15.78 4.85
C ASP A 215 2.41 -14.35 5.33
N SER A 216 1.15 -13.95 5.19
CA SER A 216 0.65 -12.66 5.65
C SER A 216 0.94 -12.37 7.12
N ARG A 217 1.04 -13.39 8.00
CA ARG A 217 1.34 -13.16 9.41
C ARG A 217 2.79 -12.75 9.59
N SER A 218 3.72 -13.47 8.97
CA SER A 218 5.14 -13.07 8.91
C SER A 218 5.27 -11.65 8.37
N TRP A 219 4.64 -11.35 7.22
CA TRP A 219 4.70 -10.00 6.65
C TRP A 219 4.16 -8.91 7.59
N LEU A 220 3.03 -9.17 8.27
CA LEU A 220 2.43 -8.24 9.23
C LEU A 220 3.36 -7.96 10.43
N VAL A 221 4.04 -8.98 10.95
CA VAL A 221 4.99 -8.82 12.06
C VAL A 221 6.16 -7.92 11.66
N HIS A 222 6.63 -8.05 10.41
CA HIS A 222 7.75 -7.27 9.87
C HIS A 222 7.34 -5.91 9.26
N GLN A 223 6.06 -5.52 9.29
CA GLN A 223 5.58 -4.29 8.65
C GLN A 223 6.32 -3.03 9.11
N ARG A 224 6.72 -2.97 10.39
CA ARG A 224 7.42 -1.80 10.95
C ARG A 224 8.85 -1.69 10.44
N GLU A 225 9.51 -2.83 10.28
CA GLU A 225 10.85 -2.96 9.71
C GLU A 225 10.85 -2.57 8.23
N LEU A 226 9.90 -3.11 7.46
CA LEU A 226 9.74 -2.78 6.04
C LEU A 226 9.40 -1.31 5.81
N GLY A 227 8.50 -0.75 6.63
CA GLY A 227 8.21 0.68 6.60
C GLY A 227 9.44 1.54 6.93
N ALA A 228 10.34 1.07 7.80
CA ALA A 228 11.59 1.77 8.12
C ALA A 228 12.61 1.67 6.97
N ALA A 229 12.71 0.51 6.30
CA ALA A 229 13.53 0.34 5.10
C ALA A 229 13.10 1.32 4.00
N TYR A 230 11.80 1.38 3.69
CA TYR A 230 11.25 2.34 2.74
C TYR A 230 11.55 3.80 3.13
N ARG A 231 11.30 4.22 4.39
CA ARG A 231 11.59 5.59 4.82
C ARG A 231 13.06 5.94 4.70
N THR A 232 13.94 5.00 5.01
CA THR A 232 15.39 5.20 4.92
C THR A 232 15.81 5.43 3.47
N GLU A 233 15.29 4.61 2.55
CA GLU A 233 15.60 4.74 1.14
C GLU A 233 14.99 5.99 0.51
N LEU A 234 13.77 6.36 0.88
CA LEU A 234 13.14 7.60 0.41
C LEU A 234 13.89 8.83 0.93
N ALA A 235 14.29 8.84 2.20
CA ALA A 235 15.10 9.91 2.76
C ALA A 235 16.41 10.07 1.99
N ARG A 236 17.09 8.97 1.66
CA ARG A 236 18.34 9.00 0.87
C ARG A 236 18.12 9.66 -0.49
N GLU A 237 17.12 9.20 -1.26
CA GLU A 237 16.81 9.75 -2.59
C GLU A 237 16.45 11.24 -2.54
N LEU A 238 15.63 11.64 -1.56
CA LEU A 238 15.25 13.05 -1.43
C LEU A 238 16.44 13.93 -1.02
N ALA A 239 17.35 13.43 -0.20
CA ALA A 239 18.59 14.14 0.11
C ALA A 239 19.49 14.30 -1.13
N GLU A 240 19.55 13.29 -2.00
CA GLU A 240 20.28 13.35 -3.28
C GLU A 240 19.65 14.35 -4.27
N LEU A 241 18.33 14.53 -4.21
CA LEU A 241 17.63 15.61 -4.91
C LEU A 241 17.83 17.01 -4.29
N GLY A 242 18.57 17.12 -3.18
CA GLY A 242 18.92 18.38 -2.53
C GLY A 242 17.98 18.83 -1.42
N PHE A 243 17.02 17.98 -1.00
CA PHE A 243 16.13 18.34 0.11
C PHE A 243 16.83 18.23 1.47
N ALA A 244 16.66 19.26 2.30
CA ALA A 244 17.01 19.19 3.71
C ALA A 244 16.02 18.28 4.46
N LEU A 245 16.54 17.38 5.31
CA LEU A 245 15.72 16.43 6.08
C LEU A 245 15.72 16.79 7.57
N ARG A 246 14.53 16.81 8.17
CA ARG A 246 14.33 16.85 9.62
C ARG A 246 13.98 15.44 10.09
N ARG A 247 14.92 14.81 10.80
CA ARG A 247 14.74 13.48 11.42
C ARG A 247 14.14 13.61 12.82
N GLY A 248 13.76 12.48 13.42
CA GLY A 248 13.22 12.47 14.78
C GLY A 248 11.76 12.90 14.85
N THR A 249 11.03 12.83 13.73
CA THR A 249 9.62 13.23 13.68
C THR A 249 8.68 12.04 13.92
N GLY A 250 7.38 12.34 14.02
CA GLY A 250 6.33 11.34 14.12
C GLY A 250 6.40 10.50 15.39
N ARG A 251 5.61 9.41 15.43
CA ARG A 251 5.45 8.60 16.64
C ARG A 251 6.76 7.92 17.05
N GLY A 252 7.27 8.33 18.21
CA GLY A 252 8.50 7.79 18.81
C GLY A 252 9.76 8.14 18.00
N GLU A 253 9.76 9.28 17.30
CA GLU A 253 10.94 9.88 16.66
C GLU A 253 11.58 9.00 15.55
N ARG A 254 10.76 8.14 14.93
CA ARG A 254 11.19 7.15 13.92
C ARG A 254 10.94 7.57 12.47
N TYR A 255 10.51 8.81 12.24
CA TYR A 255 10.16 9.35 10.94
C TYR A 255 11.06 10.53 10.57
N PHE A 256 10.87 11.01 9.35
CA PHE A 256 11.47 12.26 8.87
C PHE A 256 10.39 13.09 8.17
N GLU A 257 10.62 14.39 8.11
CA GLU A 257 9.91 15.34 7.26
C GLU A 257 10.95 16.19 6.50
N LEU A 258 10.55 16.83 5.40
CA LEU A 258 11.36 17.83 4.71
C LEU A 258 11.48 19.09 5.59
N GLY A 259 12.68 19.67 5.67
CA GLY A 259 13.00 20.72 6.63
C GLY A 259 12.36 22.08 6.34
N ALA A 260 12.11 22.40 5.07
CA ALA A 260 11.65 23.73 4.65
C ALA A 260 10.12 23.89 4.64
N ILE A 261 9.35 22.90 5.11
CA ILE A 261 7.90 22.91 4.97
C ILE A 261 7.22 23.41 6.25
N PRO A 262 6.41 24.49 6.18
CA PRO A 262 5.75 25.05 7.36
C PRO A 262 4.82 24.03 8.01
N GLN A 263 4.95 23.86 9.33
CA GLN A 263 4.10 22.96 10.12
C GLN A 263 2.59 23.26 9.96
N PRO A 264 2.12 24.53 9.92
CA PRO A 264 0.69 24.81 9.69
C PRO A 264 0.15 24.30 8.35
N LEU A 265 0.99 24.21 7.32
CA LEU A 265 0.60 23.64 6.03
C LEU A 265 0.37 22.13 6.14
N LEU A 266 1.26 21.42 6.87
CA LEU A 266 1.14 19.98 7.08
C LEU A 266 -0.12 19.64 7.86
N GLU A 267 -0.45 20.42 8.89
CA GLU A 267 -1.66 20.28 9.69
C GLU A 267 -2.92 20.52 8.85
N ARG A 268 -2.93 21.59 8.03
CA ARG A 268 -4.05 21.88 7.12
C ARG A 268 -4.30 20.75 6.12
N TRP A 269 -3.26 20.10 5.62
CA TRP A 269 -3.38 18.97 4.69
C TRP A 269 -3.44 17.61 5.38
N SER A 270 -3.74 17.56 6.68
CA SER A 270 -3.93 16.32 7.44
C SER A 270 -5.38 16.13 7.88
N SER A 271 -6.34 16.59 7.08
CA SER A 271 -7.78 16.61 7.35
C SER A 271 -8.31 15.21 7.70
N ARG A 272 -7.94 14.18 6.92
CA ARG A 272 -8.31 12.79 7.22
C ARG A 272 -7.71 12.29 8.54
N HIS A 273 -6.50 12.73 8.88
CA HIS A 273 -5.87 12.39 10.15
C HIS A 273 -6.67 12.95 11.32
N HIS A 274 -7.07 14.22 11.24
CA HIS A 274 -7.92 14.86 12.24
C HIS A 274 -9.26 14.14 12.42
N GLN A 275 -9.93 13.73 11.34
CA GLN A 275 -11.20 13.01 11.43
C GLN A 275 -11.08 11.68 12.15
N VAL A 276 -10.08 10.86 11.80
CA VAL A 276 -9.88 9.58 12.46
C VAL A 276 -9.51 9.77 13.93
N HIS A 277 -8.70 10.78 14.26
CA HIS A 277 -8.39 11.11 15.65
C HIS A 277 -9.63 11.55 16.45
N ALA A 278 -10.51 12.36 15.85
CA ALA A 278 -11.77 12.76 16.47
C ALA A 278 -12.69 11.55 16.69
N ALA A 279 -12.81 10.66 15.71
CA ALA A 279 -13.61 9.43 15.84
C ALA A 279 -13.07 8.49 16.93
N ILE A 280 -11.73 8.35 17.04
CA ILE A 280 -11.10 7.56 18.11
C ILE A 280 -11.40 8.19 19.48
N ALA A 281 -11.20 9.51 19.62
CA ALA A 281 -11.45 10.21 20.87
C ALA A 281 -12.92 10.08 21.31
N GLN A 282 -13.85 10.21 20.37
CA GLN A 282 -15.28 10.02 20.63
C GLN A 282 -15.57 8.61 21.12
N ARG A 283 -15.02 7.58 20.44
CA ARG A 283 -15.25 6.18 20.82
C ARG A 283 -14.64 5.82 22.17
N LEU A 284 -13.48 6.38 22.52
CA LEU A 284 -12.90 6.24 23.85
C LEU A 284 -13.79 6.89 24.91
N ALA A 285 -14.29 8.10 24.65
CA ALA A 285 -15.20 8.78 25.58
C ALA A 285 -16.54 8.04 25.73
N ASP A 286 -17.06 7.41 24.66
CA ASP A 286 -18.24 6.55 24.73
C ASP A 286 -17.98 5.31 25.60
N GLN A 287 -16.83 4.65 25.41
CA GLN A 287 -16.44 3.50 26.22
C GLN A 287 -16.23 3.86 27.70
N GLU A 288 -15.60 5.00 28.00
CA GLU A 288 -15.43 5.50 29.37
C GLU A 288 -16.79 5.72 30.04
N ARG A 289 -17.74 6.37 29.36
CA ARG A 289 -19.11 6.55 29.86
C ARG A 289 -19.83 5.23 30.11
N GLU A 290 -19.68 4.25 29.22
CA GLU A 290 -20.29 2.92 29.36
C GLU A 290 -19.69 2.13 30.53
N LEU A 291 -18.36 2.22 30.72
CA LEU A 291 -17.65 1.64 31.86
C LEU A 291 -18.06 2.30 33.19
N GLU A 292 -18.15 3.63 33.24
CA GLU A 292 -18.61 4.38 34.42
C GLU A 292 -20.05 4.02 34.78
N ALA A 293 -20.94 3.88 33.79
CA ALA A 293 -22.33 3.47 34.00
C ALA A 293 -22.47 1.99 34.44
N THR A 294 -21.48 1.14 34.15
CA THR A 294 -21.48 -0.29 34.56
C THR A 294 -20.92 -0.48 35.96
N ILE A 295 -20.06 0.44 36.43
CA ILE A 295 -19.43 0.39 37.75
C ILE A 295 -20.29 1.09 38.82
N ALA A 296 -21.19 1.98 38.41
CA ALA A 296 -22.19 2.65 39.27
C ALA A 296 -23.38 1.74 39.61
#